data_AF-A0A3R6WMH6-F1
#
_entry.id   AF-A0A3R6WMH6-F1
#
_cell.length_a   1.000
_cell.length_b   1.000
_cell.length_c   1.000
_cell.angle_alpha   90.00
_cell.angle_beta   90.00
_cell.angle_gamma   90.00
#
_symmetry.space_group_name_H-M   'P 1'
#
loop_
_entity.id
_entity.type
_entity.pdbx_description
1 polymer ?
#
loop_
_entity_poly.entity_id
_entity_poly.type
_entity_poly.pdbx_seq_one_letter_code
_entity_poly.pdbx_strand_id
1 'polypeptide(L)'
;MNKFSNIEDISQLESLGSKEILRNEINALIFPLNTNANTYEELLEVINCLKRNWVGFTDEFFVNKSKKYEYILTKLEGKKRNELLGITDQMYENKESAQKWFKNIAKYIHPDTEGIDKDAFIVLKKLYDTMIEE
;
A
#
# COMPACT_ATOMS: atom_id res chain seq x y z
N MET A 1 -4.88 15.45 1.97
CA MET A 1 -3.49 14.98 2.06
C MET A 1 -2.69 16.08 2.73
N ASN A 2 -1.89 15.76 3.75
CA ASN A 2 -1.10 16.79 4.43
C ASN A 2 0.19 17.05 3.63
N LYS A 3 0.80 18.23 3.78
CA LYS A 3 1.97 18.62 2.99
C LYS A 3 3.25 17.82 3.30
N PHE A 4 3.26 17.04 4.38
CA PHE A 4 4.38 16.20 4.78
C PHE A 4 4.30 14.77 4.21
N SER A 5 3.14 14.36 3.66
CA SER A 5 2.93 13.01 3.10
C SER A 5 3.91 12.65 1.97
N ASN A 6 4.41 13.63 1.22
CA ASN A 6 5.32 13.42 0.08
C ASN A 6 6.80 13.73 0.37
N ILE A 7 7.15 14.00 1.63
CA ILE A 7 8.53 14.35 1.99
C ILE A 7 9.43 13.10 2.05
N GLU A 8 10.42 13.04 1.18
CA GLU A 8 11.40 11.96 1.08
C GLU A 8 12.76 12.37 1.65
N ASP A 9 13.11 13.66 1.59
CA ASP A 9 14.43 14.16 2.00
C ASP A 9 14.41 15.52 2.72
N ILE A 10 15.57 15.89 3.27
CA ILE A 10 15.77 17.12 4.06
C ILE A 10 15.59 18.37 3.21
N SER A 11 16.07 18.38 1.96
CA SER A 11 15.98 19.54 1.06
C SER A 11 14.53 19.95 0.83
N GLN A 12 13.61 18.99 0.76
CA GLN A 12 12.19 19.28 0.68
C GLN A 12 11.66 19.93 1.95
N LEU A 13 12.11 19.51 3.15
CA LEU A 13 11.75 20.17 4.40
C LEU A 13 12.27 21.60 4.46
N GLU A 14 13.51 21.83 4.05
CA GLU A 14 14.10 23.17 4.00
C GLU A 14 13.30 24.12 3.11
N SER A 15 12.76 23.61 1.99
CA SER A 15 11.91 24.38 1.08
C SER A 15 10.55 24.75 1.67
N LEU A 16 10.05 23.99 2.66
CA LEU A 16 8.72 24.19 3.26
C LEU A 16 8.71 25.27 4.35
N GLY A 17 9.85 25.54 4.99
CA GLY A 17 9.96 26.58 6.01
C GLY A 17 10.95 26.23 7.12
N SER A 18 10.98 27.07 8.15
CA SER A 18 11.89 26.88 9.29
C SER A 18 11.48 25.69 10.16
N LYS A 19 12.47 25.06 10.79
CA LYS A 19 12.30 23.91 11.72
C LYS A 19 11.23 24.15 12.78
N GLU A 20 11.16 25.36 13.33
CA GLU A 20 10.15 25.74 14.34
C GLU A 20 8.73 25.72 13.77
N ILE A 21 8.53 26.30 12.58
CA ILE A 21 7.22 26.33 11.92
C ILE A 21 6.78 24.90 11.61
N LEU A 22 7.66 24.10 11.01
CA LEU A 22 7.35 22.71 10.63
C LEU A 22 7.03 21.87 11.87
N ARG A 23 7.79 22.00 12.96
CA ARG A 23 7.49 21.32 14.23
C ARG A 23 6.10 21.68 14.74
N ASN A 24 5.76 22.96 14.77
CA ASN A 24 4.48 23.42 15.31
C ASN A 24 3.30 22.91 14.46
N GLU A 25 3.46 22.87 13.14
CA GLU A 25 2.46 22.30 12.24
C GLU A 25 2.32 20.78 12.40
N ILE A 26 3.43 20.05 12.54
CA ILE A 26 3.39 18.62 12.84
C ILE A 26 2.64 18.39 14.16
N ASN A 27 2.98 19.13 15.23
CA ASN A 27 2.32 19.03 16.53
C ASN A 27 0.81 19.31 16.44
N ALA A 28 0.38 20.26 15.61
CA ALA A 28 -1.03 20.51 15.36
C ALA A 28 -1.73 19.33 14.66
N LEU A 29 -1.04 18.65 13.74
CA LEU A 29 -1.57 17.48 13.02
C LEU A 29 -1.64 16.22 13.88
N ILE A 30 -0.74 16.08 14.86
CA ILE A 30 -0.60 14.86 15.68
C ILE A 30 -1.18 14.98 17.08
N PHE A 31 -1.86 16.09 17.39
CA PHE A 31 -2.48 16.30 18.70
C PHE A 31 -3.38 15.11 19.11
N PRO A 32 -3.30 14.60 20.36
CA PRO A 32 -2.64 15.17 21.54
C PRO A 32 -1.14 14.84 21.69
N LEU A 33 -0.54 14.11 20.74
CA LEU A 33 0.89 13.84 20.74
C LEU A 33 1.68 15.10 20.37
N ASN A 34 2.97 15.09 20.68
CA ASN A 34 3.89 16.15 20.28
C ASN A 34 5.29 15.58 20.00
N THR A 35 6.10 16.38 19.31
CA THR A 35 7.53 16.17 19.11
C THR A 35 8.30 17.43 19.51
N ASN A 36 9.50 17.21 20.05
CA ASN A 36 10.47 18.24 20.39
C ASN A 36 11.62 18.33 19.37
N ALA A 37 11.45 17.76 18.17
CA ALA A 37 12.47 17.79 17.12
C ALA A 37 12.94 19.24 16.82
N ASN A 38 14.24 19.45 16.80
CA ASN A 38 14.90 20.75 16.62
C ASN A 38 15.84 20.79 15.42
N THR A 39 16.07 19.66 14.76
CA THR A 39 16.85 19.54 13.52
C THR A 39 15.97 19.06 12.36
N TYR A 40 16.39 19.27 11.11
CA TYR A 40 15.61 18.77 9.96
C TYR A 40 15.69 17.25 9.88
N GLU A 41 16.81 16.68 10.32
CA GLU A 41 17.04 15.25 10.46
C GLU A 41 16.01 14.63 11.42
N GLU A 42 15.87 15.19 12.63
CA GLU A 42 14.89 14.73 13.62
C GLU A 42 13.45 14.90 13.12
N LEU A 43 13.16 16.01 12.42
CA LEU A 43 11.83 16.22 11.82
C LEU A 43 11.53 15.19 10.73
N LEU A 44 12.52 14.85 9.90
CA LEU A 44 12.37 13.82 8.87
C LEU A 44 12.15 12.44 9.48
N GLU A 45 12.86 12.10 10.56
CA GLU A 45 12.65 10.86 11.30
C GLU A 45 11.23 10.77 11.87
N VAL A 46 10.73 11.86 12.47
CA VAL A 46 9.36 11.95 12.97
C VAL A 46 8.38 11.75 11.82
N ILE A 47 8.52 12.47 10.70
CA ILE A 47 7.63 12.32 9.53
C ILE A 47 7.64 10.89 9.02
N ASN A 48 8.82 10.26 8.88
CA ASN A 48 8.92 8.87 8.46
C ASN A 48 8.26 7.91 9.44
N CYS A 49 8.35 8.17 10.74
CA CYS A 49 7.61 7.43 11.75
C CYS A 49 6.09 7.60 11.58
N LEU A 50 5.61 8.82 11.35
CA LEU A 50 4.20 9.12 11.14
C LEU A 50 3.67 8.45 9.86
N LYS A 51 4.42 8.49 8.75
CA LYS A 51 4.09 7.82 7.49
C LYS A 51 3.89 6.31 7.65
N ARG A 52 4.74 5.67 8.45
CA ARG A 52 4.65 4.22 8.69
C ARG A 52 3.45 3.82 9.54
N ASN A 53 3.04 4.69 10.46
CA ASN A 53 2.11 4.31 11.53
C ASN A 53 0.74 4.99 11.45
N TRP A 54 0.58 6.03 10.62
CA TRP A 54 -0.62 6.85 10.62
C TRP A 54 -1.18 7.10 9.22
N VAL A 55 -2.44 6.70 9.03
CA VAL A 55 -3.19 6.83 7.76
C VAL A 55 -3.19 8.26 7.23
N GLY A 56 -3.22 9.27 8.10
CA GLY A 56 -3.20 10.67 7.70
C GLY A 56 -1.91 11.13 7.00
N PHE A 57 -0.83 10.34 7.09
CA PHE A 57 0.48 10.62 6.51
C PHE A 57 0.89 9.65 5.39
N THR A 58 0.10 8.60 5.11
CA THR A 58 0.34 7.66 4.02
C THR A 58 -0.75 7.74 2.95
N ASP A 59 -0.36 7.53 1.69
CA ASP A 59 -1.30 7.38 0.57
C ASP A 59 -1.79 5.94 0.40
N GLU A 60 -1.25 5.01 1.21
CA GLU A 60 -1.69 3.62 1.19
C GLU A 60 -2.95 3.45 2.05
N PHE A 61 -4.08 3.26 1.38
CA PHE A 61 -5.36 2.91 2.02
C PHE A 61 -5.37 1.50 2.62
N PHE A 62 -4.38 0.67 2.27
CA PHE A 62 -4.26 -0.69 2.75
C PHE A 62 -3.05 -0.81 3.66
N VAL A 63 -3.23 -1.47 4.80
CA VAL A 63 -2.16 -1.70 5.78
C VAL A 63 -0.99 -2.53 5.23
N ASN A 64 -1.25 -3.34 4.19
CA ASN A 64 -0.22 -4.09 3.46
C ASN A 64 -0.77 -4.63 2.13
N LYS A 65 0.11 -5.24 1.34
CA LYS A 65 -0.23 -5.86 0.05
C LYS A 65 -1.24 -7.01 0.17
N SER A 66 -1.18 -7.81 1.23
CA SER A 66 -2.12 -8.92 1.44
C SER A 66 -3.55 -8.41 1.59
N LYS A 67 -3.77 -7.38 2.41
CA LYS A 67 -5.09 -6.74 2.56
C LYS A 67 -5.56 -6.04 1.31
N LYS A 68 -4.65 -5.46 0.53
CA LYS A 68 -4.97 -4.92 -0.80
C LYS A 68 -5.49 -6.00 -1.74
N TYR A 69 -4.77 -7.12 -1.87
CA TYR A 69 -5.20 -8.22 -2.74
C TYR A 69 -6.50 -8.88 -2.27
N GLU A 70 -6.64 -9.12 -0.96
CA GLU A 70 -7.87 -9.62 -0.35
C GLU A 70 -9.07 -8.75 -0.72
N TYR A 71 -8.96 -7.42 -0.55
CA TYR A 71 -10.01 -6.49 -0.92
C TYR A 71 -10.32 -6.52 -2.42
N ILE A 72 -9.30 -6.47 -3.28
CA ILE A 72 -9.49 -6.48 -4.73
C ILE A 72 -10.19 -7.77 -5.18
N LEU A 73 -9.83 -8.92 -4.62
CA LEU A 73 -10.36 -10.22 -5.02
C LEU A 73 -11.77 -10.48 -4.48
N THR A 74 -12.11 -9.96 -3.29
CA THR A 74 -13.40 -10.25 -2.62
C THR A 74 -14.45 -9.15 -2.79
N LYS A 75 -14.05 -7.91 -3.07
CA LYS A 75 -14.97 -6.75 -3.14
C LYS A 75 -15.07 -6.11 -4.51
N LEU A 76 -14.16 -6.41 -5.43
CA LEU A 76 -14.21 -5.88 -6.79
C LEU A 76 -14.47 -7.01 -7.80
N GLU A 77 -15.11 -6.65 -8.91
CA GLU A 77 -15.46 -7.59 -9.96
C GLU A 77 -15.12 -7.01 -11.35
N GLY A 78 -15.15 -7.89 -12.36
CA GLY A 78 -15.02 -7.52 -13.76
C GLY A 78 -13.72 -6.78 -14.10
N LYS A 79 -13.83 -5.82 -15.03
CA LYS A 79 -12.69 -5.10 -15.63
C LYS A 79 -11.83 -4.38 -14.59
N LYS A 80 -12.46 -3.71 -13.61
CA LYS A 80 -11.73 -2.95 -12.59
C LYS A 80 -10.87 -3.85 -11.70
N ARG A 81 -11.37 -5.05 -11.34
CA ARG A 81 -10.56 -6.05 -10.63
C ARG A 81 -9.38 -6.48 -11.49
N ASN A 82 -9.62 -6.82 -12.75
CA ASN A 82 -8.59 -7.33 -13.65
C ASN A 82 -7.46 -6.29 -13.86
N GLU A 83 -7.81 -5.02 -14.08
CA GLU A 83 -6.86 -3.91 -14.17
C GLU A 83 -6.01 -3.79 -12.90
N LEU A 84 -6.63 -3.81 -11.72
CA LEU A 84 -5.91 -3.67 -10.44
C LEU A 84 -5.06 -4.88 -10.07
N LEU A 85 -5.43 -6.07 -10.56
CA LEU A 85 -4.63 -7.29 -10.43
C LEU A 85 -3.54 -7.42 -11.51
N GLY A 86 -3.51 -6.50 -12.48
CA GLY A 86 -2.56 -6.53 -13.59
C GLY A 86 -2.75 -7.73 -14.50
N ILE A 87 -3.98 -8.22 -14.67
CA ILE A 87 -4.30 -9.29 -15.62
C ILE A 87 -4.16 -8.73 -17.04
N THR A 88 -3.44 -9.45 -17.90
CA THR A 88 -3.22 -9.06 -19.30
C THR A 88 -3.60 -10.21 -20.24
N ASP A 89 -3.90 -9.89 -21.50
CA ASP A 89 -4.26 -10.88 -22.52
C ASP A 89 -3.16 -11.95 -22.71
N GLN A 90 -1.90 -11.58 -22.53
CA GLN A 90 -0.76 -12.51 -22.56
C GLN A 90 -0.88 -13.67 -21.57
N MET A 91 -1.61 -13.49 -20.46
CA MET A 91 -1.80 -14.55 -19.47
C MET A 91 -2.76 -15.63 -19.98
N TYR A 92 -3.66 -15.31 -20.90
CA TYR A 92 -4.55 -16.29 -21.56
C TYR A 92 -3.81 -17.05 -22.67
N GLU A 93 -2.85 -16.40 -23.32
CA GLU A 93 -2.06 -17.01 -24.40
C GLU A 93 -0.86 -17.84 -23.89
N ASN A 94 -0.34 -17.52 -22.69
CA ASN A 94 0.87 -18.11 -22.16
C ASN A 94 0.69 -18.59 -20.70
N LYS A 95 0.66 -19.92 -20.55
CA LYS A 95 0.47 -20.58 -19.24
C LYS A 95 1.58 -20.25 -18.23
N GLU A 96 2.82 -20.04 -18.67
CA GLU A 96 3.91 -19.63 -17.76
C GLU A 96 3.67 -18.21 -17.20
N SER A 97 3.14 -17.32 -18.03
CA SER A 97 2.80 -15.95 -17.64
C SER A 97 1.65 -15.94 -16.63
N ALA A 98 0.58 -16.70 -16.87
CA ALA A 98 -0.49 -16.90 -15.90
C ALA A 98 0.03 -17.52 -14.60
N GLN A 99 0.89 -18.53 -14.67
CA GLN A 99 1.43 -19.20 -13.48
C GLN A 99 2.30 -18.25 -12.65
N LYS A 100 3.13 -17.44 -13.29
CA LYS A 100 3.97 -16.44 -12.63
C LYS A 100 3.10 -15.39 -11.94
N TRP A 101 2.06 -14.89 -12.62
CA TRP A 101 1.09 -13.98 -12.04
C TRP A 101 0.39 -14.58 -10.82
N PHE A 102 -0.13 -15.81 -10.93
CA PHE A 102 -0.81 -16.51 -9.85
C PHE A 102 0.11 -16.67 -8.63
N LYS A 103 1.32 -17.20 -8.82
CA LYS A 103 2.30 -17.39 -7.74
C LYS A 103 2.67 -16.06 -7.06
N ASN A 104 2.76 -14.98 -7.82
CA ASN A 104 3.08 -13.65 -7.29
C ASN A 104 1.99 -13.09 -6.37
N ILE A 105 0.73 -13.41 -6.61
CA ILE A 105 -0.38 -12.97 -5.75
C ILE A 105 -0.61 -13.97 -4.60
N ALA A 106 -0.57 -15.27 -4.90
CA ALA A 106 -0.80 -16.35 -3.94
C ALA A 106 0.11 -16.26 -2.71
N LYS A 107 1.36 -15.81 -2.86
CA LYS A 107 2.29 -15.62 -1.74
C LYS A 107 1.82 -14.62 -0.67
N TYR A 108 0.90 -13.72 -1.03
CA TYR A 108 0.37 -12.70 -0.11
C TYR A 108 -0.96 -13.12 0.52
N ILE A 109 -1.71 -14.01 -0.11
CA ILE A 109 -3.08 -14.37 0.29
C ILE A 109 -3.27 -15.89 0.41
N HIS A 110 -2.21 -16.63 0.73
CA HIS A 110 -2.30 -18.07 0.92
C HIS A 110 -3.27 -18.37 2.09
N PRO A 111 -4.09 -19.44 2.04
CA PRO A 111 -5.07 -19.76 3.09
C PRO A 111 -4.46 -19.98 4.49
N ASP A 112 -3.18 -20.32 4.55
CA ASP A 112 -2.43 -20.51 5.80
C ASP A 112 -1.94 -19.17 6.40
N THR A 113 -2.11 -18.06 5.69
CA THR A 113 -1.75 -16.73 6.18
C THR A 113 -2.79 -16.28 7.20
N GLU A 114 -2.35 -16.01 8.42
CA GLU A 114 -3.25 -15.57 9.49
C GLU A 114 -3.96 -14.26 9.14
N GLY A 115 -5.26 -14.22 9.38
CA GLY A 115 -6.09 -13.03 9.19
C GLY A 115 -6.47 -12.74 7.73
N ILE A 116 -6.20 -13.63 6.76
CA ILE A 116 -6.65 -13.48 5.36
C ILE A 116 -7.96 -14.24 5.13
N ASP A 117 -8.89 -13.61 4.41
CA ASP A 117 -10.10 -14.27 3.94
C ASP A 117 -9.77 -15.37 2.92
N LYS A 118 -10.17 -16.61 3.23
CA LYS A 118 -9.95 -17.78 2.37
C LYS A 118 -10.66 -17.66 1.03
N ASP A 119 -11.75 -16.88 0.97
CA ASP A 119 -12.48 -16.63 -0.26
C ASP A 119 -11.60 -15.89 -1.28
N ALA A 120 -10.68 -15.03 -0.84
CA ALA A 120 -9.74 -14.35 -1.73
C ALA A 120 -8.90 -15.34 -2.52
N PHE A 121 -8.39 -16.40 -1.87
CA PHE A 121 -7.60 -17.43 -2.54
C PHE A 121 -8.44 -18.27 -3.50
N ILE A 122 -9.68 -18.59 -3.12
CA ILE A 122 -10.61 -19.32 -3.99
C ILE A 122 -10.90 -18.53 -5.26
N VAL A 123 -11.15 -17.21 -5.15
CA VAL A 123 -11.37 -16.34 -6.30
C VAL A 123 -10.11 -16.25 -7.17
N LEU A 124 -8.93 -16.08 -6.57
CA LEU A 124 -7.67 -16.08 -7.30
C LEU A 124 -7.48 -17.38 -8.11
N LYS A 125 -7.74 -18.53 -7.48
CA LYS A 125 -7.64 -19.83 -8.14
C LYS A 125 -8.61 -19.95 -9.31
N LYS A 126 -9.89 -19.57 -9.13
CA LYS A 126 -10.88 -19.56 -10.21
C LYS A 126 -10.43 -18.72 -11.42
N LEU A 127 -9.84 -17.55 -11.16
CA LEU A 127 -9.33 -16.69 -12.23
C LEU A 127 -8.17 -17.35 -12.98
N TYR A 128 -7.25 -17.97 -12.25
CA TYR A 128 -6.14 -18.70 -12.84
C TYR A 128 -6.60 -19.90 -13.66
N ASP A 129 -7.52 -20.71 -13.12
CA ASP A 129 -8.07 -21.89 -13.80
C ASP A 129 -8.73 -21.46 -15.13
N THR A 130 -9.49 -20.35 -15.13
CA THR A 130 -10.08 -19.77 -16.36
C THR A 130 -9.02 -19.39 -17.41
N MET A 131 -7.83 -18.94 -17.01
CA MET A 131 -6.76 -18.57 -17.94
C MET A 131 -6.06 -19.77 -18.58
N ILE A 132 -6.12 -20.96 -17.96
CA ILE A 132 -5.38 -22.15 -18.42
C ILE A 132 -6.27 -23.24 -19.02
N GLU A 133 -7.58 -23.13 -18.83
CA GLU A 133 -8.62 -23.99 -19.41
C GLU A 133 -9.02 -23.57 -20.84
N GLU A 134 -8.60 -22.38 -21.30
CA GLU A 134 -8.55 -22.00 -22.73
C GLU A 134 -7.31 -22.61 -23.43
#